data_AF-A0A6B2T9M8-F1
#
_entry.id   AF-A0A6B2T9M8-F1
#
_cell.length_a   1.000
_cell.length_b   1.000
_cell.length_c   1.000
_cell.angle_alpha   90.00
_cell.angle_beta   90.00
_cell.angle_gamma   90.00
#
_symmetry.space_group_name_H-M   'P 1'
#
loop_
_entity.id
_entity.type
_entity.pdbx_description
1 polymer ?
#
loop_
_entity_poly.entity_id
_entity_poly.type
_entity_poly.pdbx_seq_one_letter_code
_entity_poly.pdbx_strand_id
1 'polypeptide(L)'
;MAMVGLFWIAEGDVYVGAKPAGLAPGVRLTTEGVLALGDRQSGMWPWEDVHALTIDDVPVKSLKRHVGAAVDMVLTVGLGGGDEAPTMTVRVTDATGTETELTAYTAAAVGYSQTEYDLSRALLSRLTEGAGSLLTTLTAMSDWGRRREGGSPRAGEREALLREWCGLLS
;
A
#
# COMPACT_ATOMS: atom_id res chain seq x y z
N MET A 1 12.86 8.04 4.08
CA MET A 1 11.84 6.99 3.82
C MET A 1 10.61 7.30 4.64
N ALA A 2 9.41 7.12 4.08
CA ALA A 2 8.18 7.46 4.77
C ALA A 2 7.02 6.57 4.31
N MET A 3 6.13 6.26 5.25
CA MET A 3 4.82 5.67 4.96
C MET A 3 3.77 6.76 4.82
N VAL A 4 2.97 6.65 3.77
CA VAL A 4 1.76 7.45 3.54
C VAL A 4 0.65 6.49 3.14
N GLY A 5 -0.31 6.24 4.03
CA GLY A 5 -1.28 5.16 3.83
C GLY A 5 -0.60 3.81 3.63
N LEU A 6 -0.98 3.08 2.57
CA LEU A 6 -0.37 1.81 2.19
C LEU A 6 0.94 1.95 1.42
N PHE A 7 1.42 3.17 1.16
CA PHE A 7 2.57 3.40 0.30
C PHE A 7 3.83 3.67 1.09
N TRP A 8 4.85 2.82 0.91
CA TRP A 8 6.20 3.11 1.34
C TRP A 8 6.92 3.88 0.25
N ILE A 9 7.37 5.09 0.57
CA ILE A 9 8.02 5.98 -0.38
C ILE A 9 9.45 6.27 0.10
N ALA A 10 10.43 5.99 -0.75
CA ALA A 10 11.83 6.22 -0.45
C ALA A 10 12.60 6.58 -1.72
N GLU A 11 13.30 7.72 -1.70
CA GLU A 11 14.20 8.15 -2.79
C GLU A 11 13.52 8.23 -4.17
N GLY A 12 12.20 8.43 -4.19
CA GLY A 12 11.39 8.46 -5.41
C GLY A 12 10.78 7.11 -5.81
N ASP A 13 11.16 6.02 -5.15
CA ASP A 13 10.49 4.73 -5.31
C ASP A 13 9.20 4.68 -4.49
N VAL A 14 8.15 4.14 -5.10
CA VAL A 14 6.85 3.92 -4.47
C VAL A 14 6.60 2.42 -4.41
N TYR A 15 6.35 1.90 -3.21
CA TYR A 15 5.99 0.50 -2.98
C TYR A 15 4.61 0.41 -2.34
N VAL A 16 3.86 -0.63 -2.71
CA VAL A 16 2.65 -1.02 -1.97
C VAL A 16 3.11 -1.89 -0.79
N GLY A 17 2.79 -1.45 0.42
CA GLY A 17 3.33 -2.03 1.64
C GLY A 17 4.75 -1.60 1.95
N ALA A 18 5.43 -2.42 2.76
CA ALA A 18 6.81 -2.20 3.11
C ALA A 18 7.73 -2.42 1.90
N LYS A 19 8.79 -1.62 1.81
CA LYS A 19 9.88 -1.89 0.85
C LYS A 19 10.48 -3.27 1.15
N PRO A 20 10.56 -4.18 0.17
CA PRO A 20 11.16 -5.49 0.39
C PRO A 20 12.65 -5.37 0.69
N ALA A 21 13.17 -6.27 1.54
CA ALA A 21 14.59 -6.40 1.85
C ALA A 21 15.11 -7.76 1.37
N GLY A 22 16.22 -7.76 0.62
CA GLY A 22 16.78 -8.99 0.05
C GLY A 22 15.80 -9.70 -0.88
N LEU A 23 15.48 -10.95 -0.57
CA LEU A 23 14.64 -11.85 -1.38
C LEU A 23 13.16 -11.81 -0.99
N ALA A 24 12.81 -10.92 -0.06
CA ALA A 24 11.45 -10.70 0.43
C ALA A 24 10.49 -10.30 -0.70
N PRO A 25 9.24 -10.82 -0.72
CA PRO A 25 8.22 -10.34 -1.63
C PRO A 25 7.90 -8.85 -1.42
N GLY A 26 7.75 -8.12 -2.52
CA GLY A 26 7.18 -6.78 -2.52
C GLY A 26 6.63 -6.36 -3.88
N VAL A 27 5.88 -5.25 -3.87
CA VAL A 27 5.27 -4.67 -5.08
C VAL A 27 5.72 -3.23 -5.22
N ARG A 28 6.36 -2.90 -6.34
CA ARG A 28 6.79 -1.54 -6.69
C ARG A 28 5.88 -0.98 -7.78
N LEU A 29 5.48 0.27 -7.63
CA LEU A 29 4.76 1.03 -8.65
C LEU A 29 5.76 1.91 -9.39
N THR A 30 5.83 1.76 -10.71
CA THR A 30 6.65 2.61 -11.58
C THR A 30 5.77 3.28 -12.63
N THR A 31 6.33 4.23 -13.39
CA THR A 31 5.61 4.88 -14.49
C THR A 31 5.27 3.91 -15.63
N GLU A 32 6.00 2.82 -15.75
CA GLU A 32 5.83 1.78 -16.76
C GLU A 32 4.79 0.74 -16.35
N GLY A 33 4.70 0.41 -15.05
CA GLY A 33 3.80 -0.63 -14.60
C GLY A 33 3.88 -1.00 -13.13
N VAL A 34 3.22 -2.11 -12.80
CA VAL A 34 3.33 -2.78 -11.51
C VAL A 34 4.45 -3.81 -11.60
N LEU A 35 5.42 -3.75 -10.69
CA LEU A 35 6.58 -4.64 -10.66
C LEU A 35 6.55 -5.52 -9.40
N ALA A 36 6.51 -6.83 -9.59
CA ALA A 36 6.68 -7.81 -8.52
C ALA A 36 8.16 -8.06 -8.23
N LEU A 37 8.52 -8.04 -6.95
CA LEU A 37 9.87 -8.23 -6.44
C LEU A 37 9.91 -9.42 -5.46
N GLY A 38 11.03 -10.13 -5.42
CA GLY A 38 11.31 -11.24 -4.50
C GLY A 38 11.52 -12.59 -5.22
N ASP A 39 11.92 -13.62 -4.47
CA ASP A 39 12.25 -14.93 -5.07
C ASP A 39 11.02 -15.77 -5.43
N ARG A 40 9.91 -15.55 -4.71
CA ARG A 40 8.67 -16.31 -4.88
C ARG A 40 7.68 -15.64 -5.85
N GLN A 41 7.99 -14.43 -6.32
CA GLN A 41 7.17 -13.69 -7.27
C GLN A 41 8.05 -12.80 -8.14
N SER A 42 7.83 -12.81 -9.44
CA SER A 42 8.46 -11.89 -10.37
C SER A 42 7.51 -11.63 -11.53
N GLY A 43 7.67 -10.47 -12.17
CA GLY A 43 6.81 -10.06 -13.25
C GLY A 43 6.67 -8.55 -13.29
N MET A 44 6.31 -8.05 -14.47
CA MET A 44 6.00 -6.64 -14.71
C MET A 44 4.71 -6.60 -15.52
N TRP A 45 3.73 -5.86 -15.03
CA TRP A 45 2.45 -5.62 -15.69
C TRP A 45 2.42 -4.16 -16.16
N PRO A 46 2.52 -3.92 -17.47
CA PRO A 46 2.39 -2.57 -18.01
C PRO A 46 1.04 -1.99 -17.64
N TRP A 47 0.98 -0.69 -17.35
CA TRP A 47 -0.28 -0.06 -16.97
C TRP A 47 -1.36 -0.15 -18.05
N GLU A 48 -0.99 -0.25 -19.33
CA GLU A 48 -1.93 -0.51 -20.43
C GLU A 48 -2.67 -1.85 -20.31
N ASP A 49 -2.08 -2.83 -19.62
CA ASP A 49 -2.64 -4.16 -19.41
C ASP A 49 -3.34 -4.29 -18.05
N VAL A 50 -3.15 -3.33 -17.13
CA VAL A 50 -3.75 -3.35 -15.79
C VAL A 50 -5.12 -2.65 -15.81
N HIS A 51 -6.18 -3.44 -15.72
CA HIS A 51 -7.55 -2.93 -15.64
C HIS A 51 -7.96 -2.53 -14.22
N ALA A 52 -7.52 -3.32 -13.23
CA ALA A 52 -7.75 -3.02 -11.82
C ALA A 52 -6.52 -3.40 -10.97
N LEU A 53 -6.31 -2.61 -9.92
CA LEU A 53 -5.28 -2.83 -8.91
C LEU A 53 -5.92 -2.70 -7.53
N THR A 54 -6.08 -3.82 -6.83
CA THR A 54 -6.72 -3.86 -5.50
C THR A 54 -5.80 -4.44 -4.45
N ILE A 55 -6.17 -4.28 -3.19
CA ILE A 55 -5.42 -4.81 -2.06
C ILE A 55 -6.36 -5.35 -0.99
N ASP A 56 -6.04 -6.54 -0.50
CA ASP A 56 -6.83 -7.28 0.47
C ASP A 56 -5.94 -7.80 1.61
N ASP A 57 -6.56 -8.37 2.64
CA ASP A 57 -5.89 -8.87 3.86
C ASP A 57 -5.09 -7.79 4.62
N VAL A 58 -5.44 -6.52 4.43
CA VAL A 58 -4.78 -5.40 5.11
C VAL A 58 -5.18 -5.37 6.59
N PRO A 59 -4.22 -5.30 7.55
CA PRO A 59 -4.54 -5.13 8.96
C PRO A 59 -5.06 -3.71 9.21
N VAL A 60 -6.38 -3.55 9.25
CA VAL A 60 -7.05 -2.28 9.57
C VAL A 60 -7.43 -2.24 11.06
N LYS A 61 -7.17 -1.11 11.71
CA LYS A 61 -7.64 -0.86 13.08
C LYS A 61 -9.17 -0.77 13.07
N SER A 62 -9.85 -1.85 13.40
CA SER A 62 -11.28 -1.78 13.67
C SER A 62 -11.49 -0.92 14.94
N LEU A 63 -12.18 0.21 14.80
CA LEU A 63 -12.82 0.84 15.95
C LEU A 63 -13.90 -0.13 16.42
N LYS A 64 -13.57 -1.05 17.32
CA LYS A 64 -14.59 -1.69 18.15
C LYS A 64 -15.24 -0.57 18.95
N ARG A 65 -16.37 -0.10 18.43
CA ARG A 65 -17.37 0.73 19.11
C ARG A 65 -17.55 0.12 20.51
N HIS A 66 -17.04 0.80 21.52
CA HIS A 66 -17.23 0.40 22.91
C HIS A 66 -18.72 0.54 23.26
N VAL A 67 -19.49 -0.50 22.97
CA VAL A 67 -20.74 -0.78 23.67
C VAL A 67 -20.44 -1.94 24.61
N GLY A 68 -20.16 -1.58 25.86
CA GLY A 68 -20.37 -2.43 27.03
C GLY A 68 -19.48 -3.67 27.19
N ALA A 69 -18.91 -3.77 28.39
CA ALA A 69 -18.22 -4.92 28.98
C ALA A 69 -16.75 -5.12 28.56
N ALA A 70 -15.91 -5.04 29.58
CA ALA A 70 -14.51 -5.41 29.59
C ALA A 70 -14.32 -6.80 28.97
N VAL A 71 -13.62 -6.86 27.84
CA VAL A 71 -12.93 -8.07 27.40
C VAL A 71 -11.47 -7.69 27.36
N ASP A 72 -10.79 -8.06 28.44
CA ASP A 72 -9.35 -8.09 28.55
C ASP A 72 -8.83 -8.94 27.39
N MET A 73 -8.28 -8.28 26.36
CA MET A 73 -7.70 -8.98 25.23
C MET A 73 -6.34 -9.50 25.65
N VAL A 74 -6.34 -10.75 26.08
CA VAL A 74 -5.17 -11.61 26.09
C VAL A 74 -4.63 -11.63 24.67
N LEU A 75 -3.58 -10.83 24.43
CA LEU A 75 -2.65 -11.03 23.33
C LEU A 75 -2.00 -12.39 23.57
N THR A 76 -2.58 -13.44 23.01
CA THR A 76 -1.90 -14.73 22.92
C THR A 76 -0.75 -14.55 21.94
N VAL A 77 0.41 -14.15 22.49
CA VAL A 77 1.70 -14.37 21.86
C VAL A 77 1.83 -15.88 21.71
N GLY A 78 1.55 -16.36 20.50
CA GLY A 78 1.76 -17.73 20.10
C GLY A 78 3.26 -18.04 20.16
N LEU A 79 3.64 -18.85 21.13
CA LEU A 79 4.97 -19.44 21.23
C LEU A 79 5.14 -20.48 20.12
N GLY A 80 5.98 -20.17 19.13
CA GLY A 80 6.62 -21.19 18.28
C GLY A 80 6.60 -20.91 16.78
N GLY A 81 7.69 -20.31 16.27
CA GLY A 81 8.14 -20.49 14.88
C GLY A 81 7.96 -19.29 13.95
N GLY A 82 9.03 -18.49 13.82
CA GLY A 82 9.23 -17.52 12.73
C GLY A 82 8.28 -16.32 12.73
N ASP A 83 8.72 -15.20 13.30
CA ASP A 83 8.01 -13.92 13.26
C ASP A 83 8.07 -13.34 11.83
N GLU A 84 7.37 -13.96 10.88
CA GLU A 84 7.22 -13.44 9.53
C GLU A 84 6.27 -12.23 9.60
N ALA A 85 6.76 -11.07 9.13
CA ALA A 85 5.97 -9.84 9.14
C ALA A 85 4.60 -10.09 8.48
N PRO A 86 3.48 -9.55 9.02
CA PRO A 86 2.17 -9.77 8.44
C PRO A 86 2.16 -9.37 6.97
N THR A 87 1.56 -10.20 6.11
CA THR A 87 1.46 -9.99 4.67
C THR A 87 0.09 -9.44 4.27
N MET A 88 0.02 -8.89 3.08
CA MET A 88 -1.21 -8.48 2.39
C MET A 88 -1.12 -8.85 0.92
N THR A 89 -2.29 -8.93 0.28
CA THR A 89 -2.43 -9.43 -1.09
C THR A 89 -2.75 -8.28 -2.02
N VAL A 90 -1.84 -7.97 -2.94
CA VAL A 90 -2.10 -7.02 -4.04
C VAL A 90 -2.60 -7.82 -5.24
N ARG A 91 -3.77 -7.47 -5.77
CA ARG A 91 -4.34 -8.13 -6.95
C ARG A 91 -4.19 -7.22 -8.17
N VAL A 92 -3.58 -7.76 -9.21
CA VAL A 92 -3.49 -7.14 -10.53
C VAL A 92 -4.49 -7.86 -11.44
N THR A 93 -5.48 -7.13 -11.92
CA THR A 93 -6.52 -7.67 -12.82
C THR A 93 -6.29 -7.12 -14.22
N ASP A 94 -6.21 -8.01 -15.21
CA ASP A 94 -6.07 -7.62 -16.62
C ASP A 94 -7.41 -7.31 -17.30
N ALA A 95 -7.37 -6.88 -18.56
CA ALA A 95 -8.56 -6.56 -19.35
C ALA A 95 -9.50 -7.76 -19.61
N THR A 96 -9.02 -8.99 -19.42
CA THR A 96 -9.83 -10.22 -19.53
C THR A 96 -10.49 -10.60 -18.20
N GLY A 97 -10.14 -9.90 -17.11
CA GLY A 97 -10.56 -10.23 -15.75
C GLY A 97 -9.69 -11.30 -15.09
N THR A 98 -8.54 -11.65 -15.68
CA THR A 98 -7.60 -12.58 -15.05
C THR A 98 -6.88 -11.87 -13.90
N GLU A 99 -6.93 -12.46 -12.71
CA GLU A 99 -6.29 -11.92 -11.52
C GLU A 99 -4.93 -12.59 -11.28
N THR A 100 -3.93 -11.76 -11.01
CA THR A 100 -2.64 -12.19 -10.48
C THR A 100 -2.47 -11.66 -9.06
N GLU A 101 -2.24 -12.57 -8.12
CA GLU A 101 -2.01 -12.23 -6.71
C GLU A 101 -0.52 -12.05 -6.44
N LEU A 102 -0.18 -10.90 -5.86
CA LEU A 102 1.16 -10.54 -5.44
C LEU A 102 1.18 -10.35 -3.92
N THR A 103 2.22 -10.88 -3.27
CA THR A 103 2.44 -10.71 -1.84
C THR A 103 3.19 -9.40 -1.58
N ALA A 104 2.73 -8.64 -0.59
CA ALA A 104 3.46 -7.51 -0.02
C ALA A 104 3.49 -7.61 1.50
N TYR A 105 4.59 -7.19 2.13
CA TYR A 105 4.64 -7.09 3.58
C TYR A 105 3.96 -5.82 4.09
N THR A 106 3.30 -5.93 5.23
CA THR A 106 2.71 -4.78 5.92
C THR A 106 3.82 -3.94 6.55
N ALA A 107 3.70 -2.62 6.47
CA ALA A 107 4.66 -1.69 7.10
C ALA A 107 4.19 -1.19 8.47
N ALA A 108 2.94 -1.47 8.85
CA ALA A 108 2.30 -0.95 10.05
C ALA A 108 2.07 -2.06 11.08
N ALA A 109 2.97 -2.18 12.05
CA ALA A 109 2.88 -3.16 13.14
C ALA A 109 1.59 -3.07 13.99
N VAL A 110 0.90 -1.92 13.95
CA VAL A 110 -0.36 -1.66 14.70
C VAL A 110 -1.56 -1.53 13.76
N GLY A 111 -1.39 -1.73 12.45
CA GLY A 111 -2.43 -1.57 11.42
C GLY A 111 -2.75 -0.12 11.02
N TYR A 112 -3.41 0.03 9.87
CA TYR A 112 -3.79 1.31 9.27
C TYR A 112 -5.11 1.84 9.86
N SER A 113 -5.33 3.16 9.83
CA SER A 113 -6.67 3.70 10.10
C SER A 113 -7.61 3.33 8.94
N GLN A 114 -8.92 3.24 9.21
CA GLN A 114 -9.91 3.00 8.16
C GLN A 114 -9.82 4.06 7.06
N THR A 115 -9.69 5.33 7.43
CA THR A 115 -9.55 6.45 6.49
C THR A 115 -8.33 6.32 5.60
N GLU A 116 -7.16 5.98 6.15
CA GLU A 116 -5.94 5.80 5.37
C GLU A 116 -6.04 4.59 4.42
N TYR A 117 -6.70 3.51 4.87
CA TYR A 117 -6.97 2.34 4.03
C TYR A 117 -7.89 2.69 2.86
N ASP A 118 -9.03 3.34 3.12
CA ASP A 118 -10.01 3.71 2.10
C ASP A 118 -9.40 4.67 1.06
N LEU A 119 -8.66 5.68 1.53
CA LEU A 119 -7.95 6.62 0.65
C LEU A 119 -6.86 5.92 -0.17
N SER A 120 -6.14 4.95 0.41
CA SER A 120 -5.12 4.20 -0.33
C SER A 120 -5.74 3.32 -1.42
N ARG A 121 -6.90 2.69 -1.16
CA ARG A 121 -7.65 1.94 -2.18
C ARG A 121 -8.18 2.84 -3.29
N ALA A 122 -8.70 4.02 -2.94
CA ALA A 122 -9.10 5.01 -3.92
C ALA A 122 -7.92 5.43 -4.81
N LEU A 123 -6.74 5.60 -4.22
CA LEU A 123 -5.54 5.95 -4.96
C LEU A 123 -5.09 4.83 -5.92
N LEU A 124 -5.12 3.57 -5.48
CA LEU A 124 -4.81 2.42 -6.36
C LEU A 124 -5.80 2.33 -7.53
N SER A 125 -7.10 2.54 -7.29
CA SER A 125 -8.12 2.59 -8.34
C SER A 125 -7.85 3.74 -9.33
N ARG A 126 -7.47 4.91 -8.83
CA ARG A 126 -7.19 6.09 -9.66
C ARG A 126 -6.01 5.88 -10.61
N LEU A 127 -5.00 5.09 -10.21
CA LEU A 127 -3.86 4.78 -11.06
C LEU A 127 -4.28 3.98 -12.30
N THR A 128 -5.39 3.25 -12.27
CA THR A 128 -5.90 2.47 -13.41
C THR A 128 -6.95 3.22 -14.25
N GLU A 129 -7.37 4.43 -13.85
CA GLU A 129 -8.38 5.22 -14.58
C GLU A 129 -7.85 5.82 -15.91
N GLY A 130 -6.54 5.97 -16.06
CA GLY A 130 -5.92 6.42 -17.31
C GLY A 130 -4.50 6.94 -17.16
N ALA A 131 -3.76 6.99 -18.28
CA ALA A 131 -2.34 7.34 -18.29
C ALA A 131 -2.03 8.75 -17.74
N GLY A 132 -2.94 9.72 -17.90
CA GLY A 132 -2.75 11.08 -17.41
C GLY A 132 -2.84 11.21 -15.89
N SER A 133 -3.84 10.57 -15.26
CA SER A 133 -3.97 10.55 -13.79
C SER A 133 -2.82 9.76 -13.17
N LEU A 134 -2.47 8.63 -13.76
CA LEU A 134 -1.35 7.78 -13.35
C LEU A 134 -0.02 8.51 -13.33
N LEU A 135 0.38 9.11 -14.46
CA LEU A 135 1.67 9.78 -14.57
C LEU A 135 1.76 10.95 -13.58
N THR A 136 0.72 11.78 -13.53
CA THR A 136 0.65 12.91 -12.60
C THR A 136 0.78 12.45 -11.14
N THR A 137 0.07 11.39 -10.78
CA THR A 137 0.03 10.87 -9.41
C THR A 137 1.36 10.25 -8.99
N LEU A 138 1.90 9.32 -9.80
CA LEU A 138 3.18 8.68 -9.47
C LEU A 138 4.33 9.66 -9.45
N THR A 139 4.37 10.63 -10.39
CA THR A 139 5.37 11.71 -10.35
C THR A 139 5.26 12.53 -9.07
N ALA A 140 4.04 12.91 -8.65
CA ALA A 140 3.84 13.66 -7.41
C ALA A 140 4.30 12.87 -6.18
N MET A 141 3.98 11.58 -6.10
CA MET A 141 4.42 10.69 -5.01
C MET A 141 5.94 10.54 -4.98
N SER A 142 6.56 10.30 -6.14
CA SER A 142 8.02 10.18 -6.27
C SER A 142 8.74 11.49 -5.93
N ASP A 143 8.25 12.64 -6.41
CA ASP A 143 8.81 13.96 -6.09
C ASP A 143 8.67 14.31 -4.63
N TRP A 144 7.55 13.95 -4.01
CA TRP A 144 7.36 14.07 -2.57
C TRP A 144 8.39 13.22 -1.82
N GLY A 145 8.57 11.97 -2.23
CA GLY A 145 9.55 11.05 -1.65
C GLY A 145 11.00 11.52 -1.76
N ARG A 146 11.37 12.16 -2.88
CA ARG A 146 12.69 12.75 -3.09
C ARG A 146 12.95 13.97 -2.20
N ARG A 147 11.94 14.80 -1.98
CA ARG A 147 12.03 16.03 -1.17
C ARG A 147 11.86 15.77 0.32
N ARG A 148 11.30 14.62 0.71
CA ARG A 148 10.98 14.34 2.11
C ARG A 148 12.23 14.02 2.91
N GLU A 149 12.52 14.90 3.86
CA GLU A 149 13.47 14.64 4.94
C GLU A 149 12.73 14.03 6.15
N GLY A 150 13.38 13.09 6.84
CA GLY A 150 12.83 12.42 8.02
C GLY A 150 11.89 11.24 7.72
N GLY A 151 11.15 10.81 8.75
CA GLY A 151 10.26 9.65 8.71
C GLY A 151 8.85 9.95 8.24
N SER A 152 7.96 8.96 8.41
CA SER A 152 6.54 9.03 8.09
C SER A 152 5.86 10.29 8.69
N PRO A 153 5.06 11.04 7.91
CA PRO A 153 4.30 12.18 8.40
C PRO A 153 3.31 11.79 9.50
N ARG A 154 2.76 12.80 10.19
CA ARG A 154 1.67 12.57 11.16
C ARG A 154 0.39 12.13 10.43
N ALA A 155 -0.52 11.46 11.14
CA ALA A 155 -1.72 10.87 10.54
C ALA A 155 -2.53 11.86 9.67
N GLY A 156 -2.81 13.07 10.18
CA GLY A 156 -3.53 14.09 9.41
C GLY A 156 -2.80 14.56 8.14
N GLU A 157 -1.47 14.64 8.18
CA GLU A 157 -0.64 14.98 7.00
C GLU A 157 -0.65 13.84 5.98
N ARG A 158 -0.60 12.59 6.43
CA ARG A 158 -0.70 11.43 5.54
C ARG A 158 -2.04 11.38 4.83
N GLU A 159 -3.14 11.58 5.55
CA GLU A 159 -4.47 11.63 4.93
C GLU A 159 -4.62 12.83 3.97
N ALA A 160 -4.03 13.99 4.28
CA ALA A 160 -4.03 15.13 3.38
C ALA A 160 -3.30 14.83 2.07
N LEU A 161 -2.11 14.21 2.13
CA LEU A 161 -1.36 13.77 0.95
C LEU A 161 -2.15 12.76 0.12
N LEU A 162 -2.78 11.77 0.76
CA LEU A 162 -3.60 10.79 0.04
C LEU A 162 -4.79 11.46 -0.67
N ARG A 163 -5.47 12.43 -0.02
CA ARG A 163 -6.55 13.19 -0.65
C ARG A 163 -6.03 14.04 -1.82
N GLU A 164 -4.89 14.69 -1.68
CA GLU A 164 -4.23 15.45 -2.74
C GLU A 164 -3.97 14.56 -3.97
N TRP A 165 -3.34 13.41 -3.77
CA TRP A 165 -3.02 12.47 -4.86
C TRP A 165 -4.26 11.84 -5.50
N CYS A 166 -5.33 11.63 -4.73
CA CYS A 166 -6.63 11.25 -5.27
C CYS A 166 -7.32 12.36 -6.07
N GLY A 167 -6.80 13.60 -6.08
CA GLY A 167 -7.46 14.75 -6.69
C GLY A 167 -8.68 15.24 -5.89
N LEU A 168 -8.74 14.93 -4.59
CA LEU A 168 -9.83 15.29 -3.68
C LEU A 168 -9.58 16.61 -2.93
N LEU A 169 -8.47 17.29 -3.21
CA LEU A 169 -8.18 18.64 -2.73
C LEU A 169 -8.08 19.55 -3.96
N SER A 170 -8.92 20.60 -3.98
CA SER A 170 -8.96 21.67 -4.98
C SER A 170 -8.20 22.89 -4.51
#